data_AF-A0AAD2D0J1-F1
#
_entry.id   AF-A0AAD2D0J1-F1
#
_cell.length_a   1.000
_cell.length_b   1.000
_cell.length_c   1.000
_cell.angle_alpha   90.00
_cell.angle_beta   90.00
_cell.angle_gamma   90.00
#
_symmetry.space_group_name_H-M   'P 1'
#
loop_
_entity.id
_entity.type
_entity.pdbx_description
1 polymer ?
#
loop_
_entity_poly.entity_id
_entity_poly.type
_entity_poly.pdbx_seq_one_letter_code
_entity_poly.pdbx_strand_id
1 'polypeptide(L)'
;MSLTVQTSDDICHICLSKITFPVRLNCSHKFCKPCIQECWKERILRKFEPACPDCWSQIDEQIKSSVLPNNILEKHQEFQRQKRVDRDPNLHWCPAINCDQFVYCAPDTNAGKTKATCDCGYEFCISCHEAWHSNKCFKNKTSWIRRIYKNKKIKRCPKCKTNIQKITGCNHMTCSVCLHQFCWSCGGDYHPSHYSTFSLCSLEGENRTDLLLMMLLLPLVLFFFPFTILFAIRKILKEWMDFYCYDSISFIIAFCIALPLGFLMQAFYPQVMLFLFTTWVRFHINKCKFRY
;
A
#
# COMPACT_ATOMS: atom_id res chain seq x y z
N MET A 1 24.20 -48.76 -34.15
CA MET A 1 23.15 -48.17 -33.29
C MET A 1 23.54 -46.73 -33.03
N SER A 2 23.00 -45.80 -33.82
CA SER A 2 23.32 -44.38 -33.72
C SER A 2 22.46 -43.76 -32.62
N LEU A 3 23.07 -43.43 -31.48
CA LEU A 3 22.43 -42.67 -30.41
C LEU A 3 22.27 -41.23 -30.90
N THR A 4 21.07 -40.88 -31.36
CA THR A 4 20.70 -39.49 -31.65
C THR A 4 20.61 -38.72 -30.33
N VAL A 5 21.52 -37.77 -30.13
CA VAL A 5 21.46 -36.78 -29.07
C VAL A 5 20.17 -35.97 -29.25
N GLN A 6 19.19 -36.19 -28.37
CA GLN A 6 17.95 -35.40 -28.36
C GLN A 6 18.28 -34.01 -27.80
N THR A 7 18.24 -32.98 -28.66
CA THR A 7 18.32 -31.59 -28.23
C THR A 7 17.06 -31.24 -27.42
N SER A 8 17.21 -30.40 -26.37
CA SER A 8 16.12 -29.95 -25.47
C SER A 8 14.91 -29.29 -26.18
N ASP A 9 15.05 -28.96 -27.46
CA ASP A 9 14.05 -28.26 -28.28
C ASP A 9 12.89 -29.13 -28.81
N ASP A 10 12.93 -30.45 -28.55
CA ASP A 10 11.93 -31.42 -29.04
C ASP A 10 10.91 -31.87 -27.99
N ILE A 11 10.96 -31.33 -26.77
CA ILE A 11 10.05 -31.68 -25.67
C ILE A 11 9.00 -30.57 -25.50
N CYS A 12 7.73 -30.96 -25.42
CA CYS A 12 6.65 -30.04 -25.11
C CYS A 12 6.57 -29.81 -23.60
N HIS A 13 6.71 -28.58 -23.13
CA HIS A 13 6.63 -28.25 -21.70
C HIS A 13 5.23 -28.38 -21.08
N ILE A 14 4.18 -28.59 -21.88
CA ILE A 14 2.81 -28.78 -21.39
C ILE A 14 2.56 -30.26 -21.05
N CYS A 15 2.91 -31.18 -21.94
CA CYS A 15 2.70 -32.62 -21.73
C CYS A 15 3.98 -33.39 -21.36
N LEU A 16 5.11 -32.69 -21.26
CA LEU A 16 6.43 -33.24 -20.91
C LEU A 16 6.88 -34.41 -21.81
N SER A 17 6.37 -34.43 -23.04
CA SER A 17 6.60 -35.49 -24.04
C SER A 17 7.13 -34.90 -25.34
N LYS A 18 7.63 -35.76 -26.24
CA LYS A 18 8.09 -35.32 -27.57
C LYS A 18 7.00 -34.54 -28.31
N ILE A 19 7.37 -33.43 -28.93
CA ILE A 19 6.42 -32.57 -29.64
C ILE A 19 5.79 -33.32 -30.82
N THR A 20 4.46 -33.37 -30.84
CA THR A 20 3.65 -33.89 -31.94
C THR A 20 2.86 -32.76 -32.58
N PHE A 21 2.86 -32.68 -33.92
CA PHE A 21 2.24 -31.59 -34.68
C PHE A 21 2.68 -30.20 -34.14
N PRO A 22 3.94 -29.82 -34.34
CA PRO A 22 4.54 -28.65 -33.69
C PRO A 22 3.84 -27.36 -34.12
N VAL A 23 3.43 -26.56 -33.15
CA VAL A 23 3.00 -25.17 -33.33
C VAL A 23 4.11 -24.28 -32.82
N ARG A 24 4.70 -23.47 -33.69
CA ARG A 24 5.67 -22.44 -33.32
C ARG A 24 4.95 -21.12 -33.11
N LEU A 25 5.12 -20.53 -31.93
CA LEU A 25 4.58 -19.22 -31.59
C LEU A 25 5.50 -18.10 -32.10
N ASN A 26 5.02 -16.86 -32.12
CA ASN A 26 5.80 -15.67 -32.49
C ASN A 26 7.02 -15.42 -31.56
N CYS A 27 6.98 -15.90 -30.31
CA CYS A 27 8.11 -15.92 -29.39
C CYS A 27 9.09 -17.09 -29.60
N SER A 28 8.96 -17.85 -30.68
CA SER A 28 9.78 -19.02 -31.04
C SER A 28 9.59 -20.30 -30.20
N HIS A 29 8.88 -20.26 -29.06
CA HIS A 29 8.50 -21.46 -28.30
C HIS A 29 7.61 -22.39 -29.12
N LYS A 30 7.78 -23.70 -28.92
CA LYS A 30 7.09 -24.76 -29.66
C LYS A 30 6.30 -25.66 -28.71
N PHE A 31 5.08 -26.00 -29.10
CA PHE A 31 4.22 -26.91 -28.32
C PHE A 31 3.50 -27.88 -29.25
N CYS A 32 3.00 -28.99 -28.69
CA CYS A 32 2.08 -29.84 -29.42
C CYS A 32 0.79 -29.06 -29.71
N LYS A 33 0.27 -29.12 -30.95
CA LYS A 33 -1.03 -28.53 -31.31
C LYS A 33 -2.15 -28.85 -30.30
N PRO A 34 -2.40 -30.10 -29.90
CA PRO A 34 -3.47 -30.40 -28.93
C PRO A 34 -3.22 -29.77 -27.55
N CYS A 35 -1.97 -29.71 -27.11
CA CYS A 35 -1.62 -29.16 -25.80
C CYS A 35 -1.86 -27.65 -25.73
N ILE A 36 -1.42 -26.91 -26.75
CA ILE A 36 -1.62 -25.46 -26.80
C ILE A 36 -3.09 -25.10 -27.04
N GLN A 37 -3.83 -25.90 -27.81
CA GLN A 37 -5.27 -25.74 -28.01
C GLN A 37 -6.04 -25.82 -26.69
N GLU A 38 -5.79 -26.86 -25.89
CA GLU A 38 -6.51 -27.03 -24.61
C GLU A 38 -6.10 -25.93 -23.61
N CYS A 39 -4.81 -25.58 -23.57
CA CYS A 39 -4.32 -24.47 -22.75
C CYS A 39 -5.03 -23.16 -23.08
N TRP A 40 -5.14 -22.81 -24.37
CA TRP A 40 -5.81 -21.57 -24.79
C TRP A 40 -7.32 -21.63 -24.63
N LYS A 41 -7.96 -22.78 -24.87
CA LYS A 41 -9.39 -22.98 -24.62
C LYS A 41 -9.75 -22.66 -23.17
N GLU A 42 -9.02 -23.20 -22.21
CA GLU A 42 -9.24 -22.91 -20.78
C GLU A 42 -9.07 -21.42 -20.46
N ARG A 43 -8.05 -20.77 -21.02
CA ARG A 43 -7.84 -19.32 -20.85
C ARG A 43 -9.00 -18.51 -21.42
N ILE A 44 -9.44 -18.84 -22.63
CA ILE A 44 -10.54 -18.16 -23.32
C ILE A 44 -11.85 -18.33 -22.53
N LEU A 45 -12.17 -19.55 -22.08
CA LEU A 45 -13.36 -19.81 -21.27
C LEU A 45 -13.35 -19.01 -19.95
N ARG A 46 -12.16 -18.74 -19.40
CA ARG A 46 -11.96 -17.87 -18.24
C ARG A 46 -11.87 -16.37 -18.59
N LYS A 47 -12.13 -15.98 -19.85
CA LYS A 47 -12.06 -14.61 -20.40
C LYS A 47 -10.66 -13.97 -20.45
N PHE A 48 -9.61 -14.78 -20.41
CA PHE A 48 -8.21 -14.36 -20.55
C PHE A 48 -7.73 -14.39 -22.00
N GLU A 49 -6.76 -13.53 -22.34
CA GLU A 49 -6.10 -13.61 -23.64
C GLU A 49 -5.22 -14.85 -23.76
N PRO A 50 -5.21 -15.51 -24.94
CA PRO A 50 -4.17 -16.46 -25.32
C PRO A 50 -2.78 -15.81 -25.23
N ALA A 51 -1.86 -16.50 -24.57
CA ALA A 51 -0.47 -16.09 -24.41
C ALA A 51 0.43 -17.33 -24.50
N CYS A 52 1.73 -17.12 -24.72
CA CYS A 52 2.70 -18.21 -24.63
C CYS A 52 2.75 -18.75 -23.18
N PRO A 53 2.66 -20.08 -22.96
CA PRO A 53 2.77 -20.66 -21.62
C PRO A 53 4.14 -20.44 -20.95
N ASP A 54 5.22 -20.38 -21.73
CA ASP A 54 6.58 -20.27 -21.20
C ASP A 54 6.97 -18.82 -20.88
N CYS A 55 6.76 -17.90 -21.83
CA CYS A 55 7.22 -16.51 -21.70
C CYS A 55 6.10 -15.46 -21.63
N TRP A 56 4.83 -15.88 -21.68
CA TRP A 56 3.66 -14.99 -21.56
C TRP A 56 3.54 -13.92 -22.64
N SER A 57 4.29 -14.05 -23.73
CA SER A 57 4.19 -13.15 -24.88
C SER A 57 2.78 -13.17 -25.49
N GLN A 58 2.35 -12.02 -25.98
CA GLN A 58 1.11 -11.91 -26.74
C GLN A 58 1.24 -12.65 -28.07
N ILE A 59 0.16 -13.29 -28.48
CA ILE A 59 0.10 -14.11 -29.70
C ILE A 59 -0.62 -13.34 -30.81
N ASP A 60 -0.11 -13.48 -32.03
CA ASP A 60 -0.69 -12.87 -33.23
C ASP A 60 -2.01 -13.56 -33.63
N GLU A 61 -2.95 -12.80 -34.19
CA GLU A 61 -4.28 -13.31 -34.58
C GLU A 61 -4.21 -14.44 -35.63
N GLN A 62 -3.23 -14.40 -36.54
CA GLN A 62 -3.03 -15.46 -37.53
C GLN A 62 -2.68 -16.81 -36.89
N ILE A 63 -1.88 -16.79 -35.81
CA ILE A 63 -1.54 -18.01 -35.08
C ILE A 63 -2.76 -18.50 -34.29
N LYS A 64 -3.50 -17.60 -33.64
CA LYS A 64 -4.75 -17.95 -32.93
C LYS A 64 -5.74 -18.64 -33.87
N SER A 65 -5.94 -18.08 -35.07
CA SER A 65 -6.89 -18.57 -36.07
C SER A 65 -6.51 -19.93 -36.67
N SER A 66 -5.20 -20.22 -36.80
CA SER A 66 -4.73 -21.51 -37.34
C SER A 66 -4.69 -22.65 -36.30
N VAL A 67 -4.56 -22.29 -35.02
CA VAL A 67 -4.45 -23.24 -33.91
C VAL A 67 -5.81 -23.53 -33.30
N LEU A 68 -6.64 -22.52 -33.02
CA LEU A 68 -7.91 -22.70 -32.32
C LEU A 68 -8.97 -23.33 -33.22
N PRO A 69 -9.79 -24.26 -32.70
CA PRO A 69 -11.02 -24.67 -33.39
C PRO A 69 -12.00 -23.49 -33.56
N ASN A 70 -12.77 -23.48 -34.65
CA ASN A 70 -13.68 -22.38 -35.01
C ASN A 70 -14.64 -21.99 -33.88
N ASN A 71 -15.24 -22.96 -33.19
CA ASN A 71 -16.15 -22.70 -32.07
C ASN A 71 -15.48 -21.99 -30.88
N ILE A 72 -14.19 -22.22 -30.65
CA ILE A 72 -13.42 -21.55 -29.59
C ILE A 72 -12.96 -20.16 -30.06
N LEU A 73 -12.61 -20.03 -31.34
CA LEU A 73 -12.25 -18.76 -31.94
C LEU A 73 -13.43 -17.78 -31.94
N GLU A 74 -14.64 -18.23 -32.29
CA GLU A 74 -15.87 -17.44 -32.22
C GLU A 74 -16.14 -16.92 -30.80
N LYS A 75 -15.98 -17.78 -29.78
CA LYS A 75 -16.08 -17.36 -28.37
C LYS A 75 -15.04 -16.32 -27.98
N HIS A 76 -13.79 -16.48 -28.45
CA HIS A 76 -12.75 -15.47 -28.20
C HIS A 76 -13.12 -14.13 -28.84
N GLN A 77 -13.60 -14.13 -30.09
CA GLN A 77 -14.05 -12.93 -30.79
C GLN A 77 -15.25 -12.26 -30.10
N GLU A 78 -16.19 -13.05 -29.59
CA GLU A 78 -17.30 -12.56 -28.77
C GLU A 78 -16.79 -11.84 -27.52
N PHE A 79 -15.85 -12.44 -26.78
CA PHE A 79 -15.24 -11.78 -25.62
C PHE A 79 -14.43 -10.54 -25.99
N GLN A 80 -13.77 -10.50 -27.16
CA GLN A 80 -13.10 -9.28 -27.64
C GLN A 80 -14.09 -8.16 -27.94
N ARG A 81 -15.18 -8.50 -28.64
CA ARG A 81 -16.28 -7.56 -28.93
C ARG A 81 -16.81 -7.00 -27.62
N GLN A 82 -17.01 -7.87 -26.63
CA GLN A 82 -17.53 -7.46 -25.35
C GLN A 82 -16.62 -6.44 -24.65
N LYS A 83 -15.32 -6.78 -24.55
CA LYS A 83 -14.29 -5.90 -23.97
C LYS A 83 -14.17 -4.56 -24.70
N ARG A 84 -14.43 -4.50 -26.01
CA ARG A 84 -14.38 -3.26 -26.80
C ARG A 84 -15.53 -2.33 -26.40
N VAL A 85 -16.75 -2.86 -26.40
CA VAL A 85 -17.96 -2.10 -26.03
C VAL A 85 -17.84 -1.58 -24.59
N ASP A 86 -17.44 -2.44 -23.65
CA ASP A 86 -17.30 -2.07 -22.23
C ASP A 86 -16.27 -0.95 -21.97
N ARG A 87 -15.30 -0.75 -22.87
CA ARG A 87 -14.25 0.27 -22.72
C ARG A 87 -14.58 1.60 -23.38
N ASP A 88 -15.44 1.60 -24.40
CA ASP A 88 -15.80 2.80 -25.13
C ASP A 88 -17.00 3.46 -24.46
N PRO A 89 -16.87 4.69 -23.92
CA PRO A 89 -17.97 5.38 -23.26
C PRO A 89 -19.14 5.72 -24.21
N ASN A 90 -18.92 5.65 -25.52
CA ASN A 90 -19.92 5.94 -26.55
C ASN A 90 -20.62 4.66 -27.06
N LEU A 91 -20.18 3.46 -26.64
CA LEU A 91 -20.82 2.20 -27.00
C LEU A 91 -21.63 1.66 -25.83
N HIS A 92 -22.91 1.34 -26.08
CA HIS A 92 -23.83 0.87 -25.05
C HIS A 92 -24.49 -0.44 -25.47
N TRP A 93 -24.45 -1.45 -24.59
CA TRP A 93 -25.18 -2.70 -24.79
C TRP A 93 -26.68 -2.49 -24.81
N CYS A 94 -27.36 -3.20 -25.71
CA CYS A 94 -28.80 -3.35 -25.65
C CYS A 94 -29.18 -4.16 -24.39
N PRO A 95 -30.09 -3.67 -23.53
CA PRO A 95 -30.54 -4.42 -22.35
C PRO A 95 -31.66 -5.43 -22.66
N ALA A 96 -32.10 -5.54 -23.92
CA ALA A 96 -33.13 -6.49 -24.31
C ALA A 96 -32.65 -7.94 -24.11
N ILE A 97 -33.55 -8.79 -23.62
CA ILE A 97 -33.28 -10.23 -23.46
C ILE A 97 -32.97 -10.83 -24.84
N ASN A 98 -31.90 -11.63 -24.92
CA ASN A 98 -31.41 -12.27 -26.14
C ASN A 98 -30.97 -11.29 -27.25
N CYS A 99 -30.55 -10.06 -26.90
CA CYS A 99 -29.95 -9.13 -27.83
C CYS A 99 -28.48 -8.86 -27.49
N ASP A 100 -27.57 -9.37 -28.32
CA ASP A 100 -26.11 -9.18 -28.16
C ASP A 100 -25.57 -7.99 -28.98
N GLN A 101 -26.45 -7.07 -29.36
CA GLN A 101 -26.10 -5.86 -30.12
C GLN A 101 -25.77 -4.70 -29.19
N PHE A 102 -25.02 -3.73 -29.71
CA PHE A 102 -24.67 -2.50 -29.02
C PHE A 102 -24.96 -1.30 -29.93
N VAL A 103 -25.17 -0.14 -29.33
CA VAL A 103 -25.50 1.11 -30.02
C VAL A 103 -24.36 2.09 -29.84
N TYR A 104 -23.91 2.71 -30.93
CA TYR A 104 -23.00 3.85 -30.87
C TYR A 104 -23.79 5.14 -30.65
N CYS A 105 -23.48 5.83 -29.58
CA CYS A 105 -24.06 7.11 -29.22
C CYS A 105 -22.93 8.15 -29.27
N ALA A 106 -22.95 9.00 -30.29
CA ALA A 106 -21.97 10.08 -30.40
C ALA A 106 -22.00 10.95 -29.13
N PRO A 107 -20.85 11.48 -28.66
CA PRO A 107 -20.81 12.39 -27.53
C PRO A 107 -21.55 13.68 -27.90
N ASP A 108 -22.84 13.74 -27.53
CA ASP A 108 -23.71 14.80 -28.00
C ASP A 108 -23.53 16.08 -27.17
N THR A 109 -23.52 17.20 -27.87
CA THR A 109 -23.26 18.56 -27.35
C THR A 109 -24.47 19.20 -26.68
N ASN A 110 -25.61 18.51 -26.64
CA ASN A 110 -26.85 19.02 -26.06
C ASN A 110 -27.39 18.09 -24.97
N ALA A 111 -27.24 18.57 -23.73
CA ALA A 111 -27.75 17.97 -22.50
C ALA A 111 -29.28 17.78 -22.56
N GLY A 112 -29.77 16.54 -22.72
CA GLY A 112 -31.16 16.28 -22.37
C GLY A 112 -31.82 14.99 -22.86
N LYS A 113 -31.32 14.35 -23.92
CA LYS A 113 -31.98 13.13 -24.46
C LYS A 113 -30.99 11.99 -24.58
N THR A 114 -31.04 11.07 -23.62
CA THR A 114 -30.21 9.87 -23.54
C THR A 114 -30.96 8.65 -24.10
N LYS A 115 -31.80 8.84 -25.13
CA LYS A 115 -32.54 7.74 -25.77
C LYS A 115 -31.64 7.06 -26.78
N ALA A 116 -31.47 5.76 -26.64
CA ALA A 116 -30.88 4.89 -27.66
C ALA A 116 -31.95 3.95 -28.21
N THR A 117 -31.90 3.70 -29.52
CA THR A 117 -32.71 2.69 -30.20
C THR A 117 -31.76 1.68 -30.80
N CYS A 118 -31.93 0.40 -30.42
CA CYS A 118 -31.17 -0.69 -30.98
C CYS A 118 -31.81 -1.19 -32.28
N ASP A 119 -31.01 -1.83 -33.15
CA ASP A 119 -31.49 -2.46 -34.39
C ASP A 119 -32.54 -3.56 -34.14
N CYS A 120 -32.59 -4.15 -32.94
CA CYS A 120 -33.64 -5.07 -32.53
C CYS A 120 -35.00 -4.37 -32.25
N GLY A 121 -35.06 -3.04 -32.35
CA GLY A 121 -36.22 -2.21 -32.05
C GLY A 121 -36.37 -1.81 -30.58
N TYR A 122 -35.51 -2.32 -29.67
CA TYR A 122 -35.60 -1.97 -28.26
C TYR A 122 -35.09 -0.55 -28.00
N GLU A 123 -35.91 0.23 -27.29
CA GLU A 123 -35.60 1.61 -26.91
C GLU A 123 -35.23 1.69 -25.43
N PHE A 124 -34.08 2.27 -25.12
CA PHE A 124 -33.56 2.33 -23.76
C PHE A 124 -32.91 3.67 -23.43
N CYS A 125 -32.80 3.94 -22.13
CA CYS A 125 -32.11 5.11 -21.62
C CYS A 125 -30.63 4.80 -21.38
N ILE A 126 -29.74 5.51 -22.07
CA ILE A 126 -28.28 5.37 -21.99
C ILE A 126 -27.76 5.67 -20.57
N SER A 127 -28.46 6.49 -19.79
CA SER A 127 -28.00 6.85 -18.44
C SER A 127 -28.27 5.76 -17.39
N CYS A 128 -29.43 5.12 -17.43
CA CYS A 128 -29.81 4.11 -16.43
C CYS A 128 -29.73 2.67 -16.96
N HIS A 129 -29.73 2.48 -18.28
CA HIS A 129 -29.81 1.20 -19.00
C HIS A 129 -31.16 0.46 -18.80
N GLU A 130 -32.23 1.21 -18.53
CA GLU A 130 -33.61 0.69 -18.46
C GLU A 130 -34.38 1.03 -19.73
N ALA A 131 -35.59 0.48 -19.88
CA ALA A 131 -36.53 0.87 -20.93
C ALA A 131 -36.67 2.39 -21.03
N TRP A 132 -36.77 2.92 -22.24
CA TRP A 132 -36.81 4.36 -22.48
C TRP A 132 -37.93 5.04 -21.69
N HIS A 133 -37.60 6.18 -21.08
CA HIS A 133 -38.53 6.96 -20.27
C HIS A 133 -38.28 8.46 -20.45
N SER A 134 -39.34 9.26 -20.48
CA SER A 134 -39.26 10.73 -20.57
C SER A 134 -38.95 11.39 -19.22
N ASN A 135 -39.30 10.73 -18.12
CA ASN A 135 -39.09 11.22 -16.76
C ASN A 135 -37.62 11.13 -16.33
N LYS A 136 -37.26 11.73 -15.18
CA LYS A 136 -35.93 11.56 -14.59
C LYS A 136 -35.65 10.09 -14.33
N CYS A 137 -34.43 9.65 -14.62
CA CYS A 137 -33.96 8.29 -14.30
C CYS A 137 -34.21 7.99 -12.82
N PHE A 138 -34.93 6.90 -12.55
CA PHE A 138 -35.08 6.41 -11.18
C PHE A 138 -33.71 5.89 -10.70
N LYS A 139 -33.02 6.67 -9.85
CA LYS A 139 -31.70 6.31 -9.33
C LYS A 139 -31.83 5.18 -8.31
N ASN A 140 -31.93 3.95 -8.79
CA ASN A 140 -31.80 2.78 -7.93
C ASN A 140 -30.72 1.80 -8.39
N LYS A 141 -29.61 2.33 -8.93
CA LYS A 141 -28.34 1.57 -9.00
C LYS A 141 -27.72 1.47 -7.60
N THR A 142 -28.38 0.65 -6.79
CA THR A 142 -27.83 -0.26 -5.78
C THR A 142 -26.76 0.29 -4.83
N SER A 143 -27.18 0.54 -3.59
CA SER A 143 -26.33 0.85 -2.44
C SER A 143 -25.17 -0.13 -2.23
N TRP A 144 -25.27 -1.37 -2.73
CA TRP A 144 -24.27 -2.42 -2.54
C TRP A 144 -22.98 -2.18 -3.35
N ILE A 145 -23.05 -1.78 -4.63
CA ILE A 145 -21.86 -1.51 -5.46
C ILE A 145 -21.05 -0.37 -4.86
N ARG A 146 -21.72 0.71 -4.46
CA ARG A 146 -21.09 1.87 -3.80
C ARG A 146 -20.42 1.48 -2.47
N ARG A 147 -21.03 0.57 -1.70
CA ARG A 147 -20.48 0.05 -0.44
C ARG A 147 -19.24 -0.82 -0.68
N ILE A 148 -19.19 -1.60 -1.76
CA ILE A 148 -18.01 -2.40 -2.14
C ILE A 148 -16.83 -1.52 -2.56
N TYR A 149 -17.06 -0.48 -3.37
CA TYR A 149 -16.02 0.49 -3.73
C TYR A 149 -15.51 1.26 -2.51
N LYS A 150 -16.41 1.64 -1.59
CA LYS A 150 -16.05 2.36 -0.35
C LYS A 150 -15.15 1.51 0.57
N ASN A 151 -15.32 0.19 0.57
CA ASN A 151 -14.52 -0.74 1.39
C ASN A 151 -13.13 -1.07 0.80
N LYS A 152 -12.68 -0.37 -0.25
CA LYS A 152 -11.36 -0.53 -0.92
C LYS A 152 -10.99 -1.96 -1.35
N LYS A 153 -11.95 -2.90 -1.41
CA LYS A 153 -11.74 -4.29 -1.83
C LYS A 153 -11.64 -4.43 -3.35
N ILE A 154 -12.14 -3.45 -4.11
CA ILE A 154 -12.14 -3.45 -5.57
C ILE A 154 -11.52 -2.15 -6.08
N LYS A 155 -10.54 -2.24 -7.00
CA LYS A 155 -9.94 -1.13 -7.74
C LYS A 155 -9.95 -1.45 -9.23
N ARG A 156 -9.85 -0.42 -10.08
CA ARG A 156 -9.70 -0.60 -11.53
C ARG A 156 -8.23 -0.76 -11.90
N CYS A 157 -7.93 -1.64 -12.84
CA CYS A 157 -6.59 -1.76 -13.43
C CYS A 157 -6.15 -0.40 -14.01
N PRO A 158 -4.94 0.10 -13.73
CA PRO A 158 -4.46 1.37 -14.26
C PRO A 158 -4.37 1.36 -15.80
N LYS A 159 -4.03 0.22 -16.39
CA LYS A 159 -3.88 0.03 -17.85
C LYS A 159 -5.22 -0.19 -18.57
N CYS A 160 -5.98 -1.25 -18.22
CA CYS A 160 -7.19 -1.63 -18.96
C CYS A 160 -8.52 -1.26 -18.29
N LYS A 161 -8.48 -0.63 -17.11
CA LYS A 161 -9.65 -0.21 -16.32
C LYS A 161 -10.61 -1.31 -15.84
N THR A 162 -10.33 -2.59 -16.11
CA THR A 162 -11.10 -3.71 -15.57
C THR A 162 -11.09 -3.69 -14.03
N ASN A 163 -12.24 -4.00 -13.41
CA ASN A 163 -12.34 -4.16 -11.97
C ASN A 163 -11.51 -5.37 -11.49
N ILE A 164 -10.66 -5.15 -10.51
CA ILE A 164 -9.82 -6.15 -9.86
C ILE A 164 -10.19 -6.13 -8.38
N GLN A 165 -10.29 -7.31 -7.75
CA GLN A 165 -10.53 -7.46 -6.32
C GLN A 165 -9.23 -7.82 -5.61
N LYS A 166 -8.94 -7.20 -4.46
CA LYS A 166 -7.81 -7.59 -3.60
C LYS A 166 -8.18 -8.83 -2.81
N ILE A 167 -7.42 -9.91 -3.00
CA ILE A 167 -7.72 -11.20 -2.37
C ILE A 167 -7.11 -11.29 -0.96
N THR A 168 -5.85 -10.86 -0.75
CA THR A 168 -5.25 -10.49 0.57
C THR A 168 -3.76 -10.11 0.43
N GLY A 169 -3.18 -9.47 1.46
CA GLY A 169 -1.74 -9.51 1.79
C GLY A 169 -0.79 -8.62 0.99
N CYS A 170 -0.73 -8.79 -0.33
CA CYS A 170 0.28 -8.10 -1.16
C CYS A 170 -0.29 -6.88 -1.88
N ASN A 171 0.50 -5.81 -1.99
CA ASN A 171 0.16 -4.66 -2.85
C ASN A 171 0.63 -4.87 -4.29
N HIS A 172 1.50 -5.84 -4.59
CA HIS A 172 1.81 -6.21 -5.97
C HIS A 172 0.63 -6.99 -6.54
N MET A 173 0.02 -6.45 -7.59
CA MET A 173 -1.12 -7.07 -8.25
C MET A 173 -0.87 -7.19 -9.74
N THR A 174 -1.26 -8.34 -10.28
CA THR A 174 -1.24 -8.60 -11.72
C THR A 174 -2.67 -8.59 -12.22
N CYS A 175 -2.97 -7.73 -13.19
CA CYS A 175 -4.29 -7.69 -13.81
C CYS A 175 -4.57 -9.02 -14.51
N SER A 176 -5.66 -9.70 -14.15
CA SER A 176 -6.08 -10.92 -14.82
C SER A 176 -6.32 -10.70 -16.32
N VAL A 177 -6.89 -9.57 -16.71
CA VAL A 177 -7.28 -9.34 -18.11
C VAL A 177 -6.11 -8.94 -19.02
N CYS A 178 -5.26 -8.00 -18.59
CA CYS A 178 -4.19 -7.46 -19.43
C CYS A 178 -2.77 -7.81 -18.96
N LEU A 179 -2.65 -8.63 -17.91
CA LEU A 179 -1.39 -9.09 -17.30
C LEU A 179 -0.45 -7.98 -16.80
N HIS A 180 -0.92 -6.73 -16.81
CA HIS A 180 -0.16 -5.60 -16.29
C HIS A 180 0.03 -5.73 -14.79
N GLN A 181 1.29 -5.65 -14.36
CA GLN A 181 1.69 -5.68 -12.96
C GLN A 181 1.76 -4.25 -12.42
N PHE A 182 1.05 -4.00 -11.34
CA PHE A 182 0.95 -2.66 -10.74
C PHE A 182 0.88 -2.76 -9.21
N CYS A 183 1.12 -1.64 -8.55
CA CYS A 183 0.90 -1.51 -7.12
C CYS A 183 -0.57 -1.18 -6.82
N TRP A 184 -1.24 -2.01 -6.02
CA TRP A 184 -2.61 -1.78 -5.57
C TRP A 184 -2.74 -0.49 -4.77
N SER A 185 -1.70 -0.05 -4.06
CA SER A 185 -1.77 1.17 -3.24
C SER A 185 -1.86 2.42 -4.11
N CYS A 186 -0.80 2.69 -4.87
CA CYS A 186 -0.66 3.92 -5.66
C CYS A 186 -1.15 3.80 -7.12
N GLY A 187 -1.34 2.59 -7.65
CA GLY A 187 -1.74 2.35 -9.04
C GLY A 187 -0.61 2.47 -10.08
N GLY A 188 0.64 2.69 -9.65
CA GLY A 188 1.81 2.77 -10.53
C GLY A 188 2.34 1.40 -10.97
N ASP A 189 3.18 1.42 -12.00
CA ASP A 189 3.83 0.22 -12.55
C ASP A 189 4.67 -0.50 -11.49
N TYR A 190 4.62 -1.83 -11.49
CA TYR A 190 5.41 -2.61 -10.55
C TYR A 190 6.88 -2.64 -10.98
N HIS A 191 7.77 -2.25 -10.07
CA HIS A 191 9.22 -2.37 -10.19
C HIS A 191 9.81 -2.86 -8.84
N PRO A 192 10.90 -3.64 -8.82
CA PRO A 192 11.50 -4.14 -7.57
C PRO A 192 11.84 -3.04 -6.55
N SER A 193 12.26 -1.85 -7.01
CA SER A 193 12.56 -0.70 -6.14
C SER A 193 11.33 0.01 -5.59
N HIS A 194 10.11 -0.34 -6.04
CA HIS A 194 8.86 0.31 -5.65
C HIS A 194 8.52 0.14 -4.16
N TYR A 195 9.05 -0.91 -3.52
CA TYR A 195 8.89 -1.18 -2.08
C TYR A 195 10.17 -0.89 -1.28
N SER A 196 11.18 -0.25 -1.88
CA SER A 196 12.38 0.14 -1.12
C SER A 196 12.02 1.10 0.01
N THR A 197 12.80 1.08 1.09
CA THR A 197 12.59 1.85 2.33
C THR A 197 12.41 3.36 2.09
N PHE A 198 12.87 3.87 0.95
CA PHE A 198 12.77 5.27 0.55
C PHE A 198 11.67 5.57 -0.49
N SER A 199 10.89 4.58 -0.91
CA SER A 199 9.80 4.76 -1.87
C SER A 199 8.53 5.26 -1.17
N LEU A 200 8.03 6.40 -1.65
CA LEU A 200 6.82 7.10 -1.18
C LEU A 200 5.56 6.20 -1.13
N CYS A 201 5.55 5.06 -1.83
CA CYS A 201 4.40 4.16 -1.87
C CYS A 201 4.14 3.41 -0.54
N SER A 202 5.16 3.19 0.29
CA SER A 202 4.97 2.59 1.63
C SER A 202 4.32 3.54 2.64
N LEU A 203 4.25 4.84 2.32
CA LEU A 203 3.67 5.88 3.19
C LEU A 203 2.20 6.14 2.92
N GLU A 204 1.58 5.43 1.97
CA GLU A 204 0.18 5.60 1.62
C GLU A 204 -0.71 4.77 2.56
N GLY A 205 -0.75 5.20 3.82
CA GLY A 205 -1.58 4.69 4.90
C GLY A 205 -2.08 5.84 5.79
N GLU A 206 -3.01 5.54 6.68
CA GLU A 206 -3.70 6.46 7.60
C GLU A 206 -2.76 7.34 8.45
N ASN A 207 -1.47 6.97 8.51
CA ASN A 207 -0.44 7.60 9.34
C ASN A 207 0.43 8.64 8.59
N ARG A 208 0.09 9.03 7.34
CA ARG A 208 0.91 9.96 6.53
C ARG A 208 1.04 11.34 7.17
N THR A 209 -0.05 11.89 7.70
CA THR A 209 -0.04 13.20 8.38
C THR A 209 0.77 13.14 9.65
N ASP A 210 0.62 12.06 10.41
CA ASP A 210 1.26 11.90 11.71
C ASP A 210 2.76 11.67 11.55
N LEU A 211 3.21 10.88 10.56
CA LEU A 211 4.63 10.72 10.27
C LEU A 211 5.27 12.03 9.77
N LEU A 212 4.61 12.76 8.86
CA LEU A 212 5.13 14.04 8.38
C LEU A 212 5.20 15.07 9.52
N LEU A 213 4.20 15.08 10.39
CA LEU A 213 4.19 15.92 11.58
C LEU A 213 5.33 15.53 12.54
N MET A 214 5.55 14.23 12.77
CA MET A 214 6.68 13.76 13.60
C MET A 214 8.03 14.11 12.99
N MET A 215 8.21 14.00 11.67
CA MET A 215 9.45 14.39 10.99
C MET A 215 9.74 15.89 11.09
N LEU A 216 8.71 16.74 11.16
CA LEU A 216 8.86 18.19 11.32
C LEU A 216 9.00 18.62 12.78
N LEU A 217 8.28 17.98 13.71
CA LEU A 217 8.26 18.37 15.12
C LEU A 217 9.42 17.79 15.93
N LEU A 218 9.87 16.57 15.62
CA LEU A 218 10.95 15.91 16.37
C LEU A 218 12.26 16.72 16.40
N PRO A 219 12.75 17.30 15.28
CA PRO A 219 13.94 18.15 15.30
C PRO A 219 13.75 19.41 16.14
N LEU A 220 12.56 20.01 16.11
CA LEU A 220 12.24 21.20 16.90
C LEU A 220 12.25 20.89 18.40
N VAL A 221 11.63 19.77 18.81
CA VAL A 221 11.63 19.34 20.21
C VAL A 221 13.06 19.07 20.70
N LEU A 222 13.85 18.33 19.92
CA LEU A 222 15.25 18.05 20.27
C LEU A 222 16.11 19.33 20.36
N PHE A 223 15.81 20.34 19.56
CA PHE A 223 16.51 21.63 19.60
C PHE A 223 16.11 22.51 20.79
N PHE A 224 14.81 22.61 21.11
CA PHE A 224 14.32 23.50 22.18
C PHE A 224 14.37 22.89 23.58
N PHE A 225 14.29 21.56 23.70
CA PHE A 225 14.30 20.86 24.98
C PHE A 225 15.52 21.17 25.87
N PRO A 226 16.77 21.21 25.35
CA PRO A 226 17.95 21.62 26.12
C PRO A 226 17.83 23.03 26.72
N PHE A 227 17.28 23.98 25.97
CA PHE A 227 17.10 25.35 26.45
C PHE A 227 16.08 25.44 27.59
N THR A 228 14.98 24.68 27.50
CA THR A 228 13.98 24.63 28.58
C THR A 228 14.55 24.02 29.87
N ILE A 229 15.38 22.98 29.75
CA ILE A 229 16.10 22.38 30.88
C ILE A 229 17.06 23.39 31.52
N LEU A 230 17.87 24.09 30.71
CA LEU A 230 18.81 25.10 31.21
C LEU A 230 18.08 26.24 31.96
N PHE A 231 16.93 26.68 31.43
CA PHE A 231 16.11 27.69 32.09
C PHE A 231 15.55 27.20 33.44
N ALA A 232 15.06 25.96 33.48
CA ALA A 232 14.56 25.35 34.72
C ALA A 232 15.67 25.19 35.78
N ILE A 233 16.86 24.72 35.37
CA ILE A 233 18.02 24.61 36.26
C ILE A 233 18.42 25.98 36.83
N ARG A 234 18.46 27.03 36.00
CA ARG A 234 18.77 28.40 36.45
C ARG A 234 17.77 28.90 37.49
N LYS A 235 16.47 28.61 37.31
CA LYS A 235 15.43 28.99 38.26
C LYS A 235 15.60 28.26 39.60
N ILE A 236 15.85 26.95 39.57
CA ILE A 236 16.08 26.14 40.77
C ILE A 236 17.31 26.61 41.53
N LEU A 237 18.42 26.88 40.83
CA LEU A 237 19.65 27.39 41.46
C LEU A 237 19.42 28.75 42.12
N LYS A 238 18.61 29.62 41.52
CA LYS A 238 18.27 30.92 42.12
C LYS A 238 17.43 30.76 43.39
N GLU A 239 16.40 29.93 43.36
CA GLU A 239 15.56 29.66 44.54
C GLU A 239 16.37 28.99 45.67
N TRP A 240 17.29 28.09 45.34
CA TRP A 240 18.22 27.49 46.30
C TRP A 240 19.17 28.52 46.92
N MET A 241 19.67 29.46 46.12
CA MET A 241 20.58 30.50 46.59
C MET A 241 19.84 31.54 47.46
N ASP A 242 18.59 31.85 47.14
CA ASP A 242 17.74 32.77 47.92
C ASP A 242 17.28 32.16 49.26
N PHE A 243 17.19 30.83 49.38
CA PHE A 243 16.82 30.13 50.62
C PHE A 243 17.97 30.03 51.66
N TYR A 244 19.23 30.21 51.24
CA TYR A 244 20.42 29.89 52.04
C TYR A 244 21.42 31.05 52.21
N CYS A 245 20.99 32.30 52.46
CA CYS A 245 21.90 33.26 53.12
C CYS A 245 21.26 34.48 53.80
N TYR A 246 21.16 34.42 55.13
CA TYR A 246 21.64 35.52 56.00
C TYR A 246 22.30 35.02 57.30
N ASP A 247 22.02 33.80 57.78
CA ASP A 247 22.60 33.27 59.04
C ASP A 247 23.76 32.26 58.88
N SER A 248 24.17 31.93 57.65
CA SER A 248 25.12 30.82 57.38
C SER A 248 26.58 31.24 57.19
N ILE A 249 26.90 32.54 57.12
CA ILE A 249 28.30 33.00 56.93
C ILE A 249 29.15 32.71 58.18
N SER A 250 28.58 32.83 59.38
CA SER A 250 29.27 32.44 60.63
C SER A 250 29.53 30.92 60.70
N PHE A 251 28.64 30.12 60.09
CA PHE A 251 28.71 28.66 60.05
C PHE A 251 29.78 28.15 59.08
N ILE A 252 29.92 28.80 57.91
CA ILE A 252 30.92 28.44 56.90
C ILE A 252 32.33 28.82 57.37
N ILE A 253 32.51 29.96 58.04
CA ILE A 253 33.81 30.37 58.59
C ILE A 253 34.26 29.42 59.71
N ALA A 254 33.36 29.01 60.60
CA ALA A 254 33.67 28.03 61.65
C ALA A 254 34.04 26.66 61.05
N PHE A 255 33.35 26.23 59.99
CA PHE A 255 33.61 24.94 59.32
C PHE A 255 34.94 24.94 58.56
N CYS A 256 35.29 26.04 57.86
CA CYS A 256 36.55 26.16 57.12
C CYS A 256 37.81 26.24 58.01
N ILE A 257 37.70 26.70 59.26
CA ILE A 257 38.84 26.75 60.21
C ILE A 257 38.93 25.46 61.05
N ALA A 258 37.81 24.85 61.42
CA ALA A 258 37.81 23.66 62.29
C ALA A 258 38.14 22.36 61.54
N LEU A 259 37.79 22.23 60.25
CA LEU A 259 38.03 21.02 59.45
C LEU A 259 39.51 20.66 59.27
N PRO A 260 40.42 21.60 58.95
CA PRO A 260 41.85 21.28 58.79
C PRO A 260 42.50 20.82 60.11
N LEU A 261 42.13 21.45 61.23
CA LEU A 261 42.65 21.09 62.56
C LEU A 261 42.06 19.77 63.07
N GLY A 262 40.78 19.51 62.78
CA GLY A 262 40.11 18.25 63.09
C GLY A 262 40.73 17.06 62.36
N PHE A 263 41.03 17.20 61.06
CA PHE A 263 41.64 16.12 60.27
C PHE A 263 43.05 15.75 60.76
N LEU A 264 43.83 16.70 61.27
CA LEU A 264 45.17 16.42 61.84
C LEU A 264 45.10 15.68 63.19
N MET A 265 44.10 15.98 64.02
CA MET A 265 43.92 15.33 65.32
C MET A 265 43.18 13.98 65.23
N GLN A 266 42.42 13.75 64.16
CA GLN A 266 41.67 12.52 63.94
C GLN A 266 42.56 11.30 63.65
N ALA A 267 43.80 11.52 63.21
CA ALA A 267 44.82 10.49 63.06
C ALA A 267 45.30 9.91 64.41
N PHE A 268 45.23 10.69 65.50
CA PHE A 268 45.75 10.28 66.80
C PHE A 268 44.65 9.90 67.80
N TYR A 269 43.45 10.52 67.73
CA TYR A 269 42.37 10.28 68.70
C TYR A 269 40.96 10.31 68.07
N PRO A 270 40.62 9.35 67.19
CA PRO A 270 39.35 9.36 66.44
C PRO A 270 38.10 9.24 67.34
N GLN A 271 38.21 8.55 68.47
CA GLN A 271 37.10 8.34 69.40
C GLN A 271 36.70 9.63 70.13
N VAL A 272 37.68 10.49 70.44
CA VAL A 272 37.44 11.78 71.10
C VAL A 272 36.74 12.75 70.14
N MET A 273 37.16 12.79 68.87
CA MET A 273 36.55 13.68 67.87
C MET A 273 35.10 13.29 67.55
N LEU A 274 34.79 11.99 67.48
CA LEU A 274 33.41 11.54 67.31
C LEU A 274 32.54 11.90 68.52
N PHE A 275 33.08 11.83 69.74
CA PHE A 275 32.37 12.25 70.94
C PHE A 275 32.13 13.77 70.97
N LEU A 276 33.13 14.59 70.61
CA LEU A 276 32.98 16.04 70.53
C LEU A 276 31.99 16.46 69.43
N PHE A 277 32.04 15.80 68.26
CA PHE A 277 31.10 16.06 67.17
C PHE A 277 29.67 15.69 67.58
N THR A 278 29.45 14.52 68.18
CA THR A 278 28.11 14.07 68.59
C THR A 278 27.55 14.86 69.77
N THR A 279 28.38 15.33 70.70
CA THR A 279 27.96 16.25 71.77
C THR A 279 27.66 17.65 71.26
N TRP A 280 28.46 18.18 70.33
CA TRP A 280 28.20 19.46 69.65
C TRP A 280 26.89 19.43 68.85
N VAL A 281 26.67 18.36 68.06
CA VAL A 281 25.41 18.13 67.35
C VAL A 281 24.23 18.05 68.32
N ARG A 282 24.35 17.30 69.43
CA ARG A 282 23.30 17.25 70.47
C ARG A 282 23.04 18.60 71.11
N PHE A 283 24.07 19.40 71.40
CA PHE A 283 23.91 20.73 71.99
C PHE A 283 23.14 21.67 71.06
N HIS A 284 23.47 21.67 69.76
CA HIS A 284 22.77 22.51 68.79
C HIS A 284 21.36 22.02 68.46
N ILE A 285 21.13 20.71 68.38
CA ILE A 285 19.79 20.14 68.24
C ILE A 285 18.91 20.49 69.47
N ASN A 286 19.47 20.46 70.68
CA ASN A 286 18.73 20.82 71.89
C ASN A 286 18.47 22.33 72.00
N LYS A 287 19.37 23.21 71.52
CA LYS A 287 19.10 24.66 71.40
C LYS A 287 17.98 24.97 70.40
N CYS A 288 17.81 24.15 69.36
CA CYS A 288 16.69 24.27 68.43
C CYS A 288 15.35 23.75 69.00
N LYS A 289 15.36 22.89 70.03
CA LYS A 289 14.14 22.33 70.66
C LYS A 289 13.57 23.14 71.83
N PHE A 290 14.28 24.14 72.37
CA PHE A 290 13.82 25.00 73.47
C PHE A 290 13.37 26.41 73.02
N ARG A 291 13.00 26.57 71.74
CA ARG A 291 12.50 27.84 71.17
C ARG A 291 11.11 27.74 70.53
N TYR A 292 10.29 26.81 71.04
CA TYR A 292 8.83 26.80 70.90
C TYR A 292 8.20 26.63 72.28
#